data_AF-A0A251XJF2-F1
#
_entry.id   AF-A0A251XJF2-F1
#
_cell.length_a   1.000
_cell.length_b   1.000
_cell.length_c   1.000
_cell.angle_alpha   90.00
_cell.angle_beta   90.00
_cell.angle_gamma   90.00
#
_symmetry.space_group_name_H-M   'P 1'
#
loop_
_entity.id
_entity.type
_entity.pdbx_description
1 polymer ?
#
loop_
_entity_poly.entity_id
_entity_poly.type
_entity_poly.pdbx_seq_one_letter_code
_entity_poly.pdbx_strand_id
1 'polypeptide(L)' 'MTKDAVAGRIRRLLAMADKKAVDEGLPGTDANLPADLDDV' A
#
# COMPACT_ATOMS: atom_id res chain seq x y z
N MET A 1 0.79 15.11 15.20
CA MET A 1 0.81 13.67 14.83
C MET A 1 2.25 13.26 14.58
N THR A 2 2.70 12.08 15.02
CA THR A 2 4.07 11.60 14.81
C THR A 2 4.21 10.95 13.43
N LYS A 3 5.43 10.89 12.90
CA LYS A 3 5.74 10.17 11.64
C LYS A 3 5.24 8.72 11.69
N ASP A 4 5.39 8.07 12.83
CA ASP A 4 4.96 6.68 13.03
C ASP A 4 3.43 6.53 13.00
N ALA A 5 2.71 7.48 13.60
CA ALA A 5 1.25 7.48 13.57
C ALA A 5 0.72 7.67 12.15
N VAL A 6 1.38 8.53 11.36
CA VAL A 6 1.04 8.75 9.95
C VAL A 6 1.38 7.51 9.11
N ALA A 7 2.58 6.95 9.27
CA ALA A 7 2.98 5.74 8.56
C ALA A 7 2.05 4.56 8.85
N GLY A 8 1.63 4.41 10.12
CA GLY A 8 0.65 3.41 10.51
C GLY A 8 -0.72 3.61 9.86
N ARG A 9 -1.16 4.86 9.66
CA ARG A 9 -2.41 5.15 8.95
C ARG A 9 -2.31 4.81 7.47
N ILE A 10 -1.20 5.16 6.82
CA ILE A 10 -0.97 4.86 5.39
C ILE A 10 -0.98 3.35 5.17
N ARG A 11 -0.23 2.56 5.96
CA ARG A 11 -0.24 1.09 5.86
C ARG A 11 -1.62 0.48 5.99
N ARG A 12 -2.45 0.97 6.92
CA ARG A 12 -3.84 0.50 7.07
C ARG A 12 -4.70 0.85 5.85
N LEU A 13 -4.53 2.03 5.27
CA LEU A 13 -5.26 2.43 4.07
C LEU A 13 -4.88 1.56 2.87
N LEU A 14 -3.58 1.32 2.66
CA LEU A 14 -3.09 0.46 1.58
C LEU A 14 -3.63 -0.97 1.73
N ALA A 15 -3.55 -1.55 2.93
CA ALA A 15 -4.09 -2.89 3.18
C ALA A 15 -5.60 -3.03 2.91
N MET A 16 -6.39 -1.98 3.19
CA MET A 16 -7.81 -1.96 2.86
C MET A 16 -8.05 -1.86 1.35
N ALA A 17 -7.24 -1.07 0.65
CA ALA A 17 -7.30 -0.95 -0.80
C ALA A 17 -6.93 -2.27 -1.49
N ASP A 18 -5.87 -2.94 -1.04
CA ASP A 18 -5.43 -4.23 -1.57
C ASP A 18 -6.50 -5.31 -1.39
N LYS A 19 -7.14 -5.35 -0.21
CA LYS A 19 -8.25 -6.26 0.04
C LYS A 19 -9.39 -6.05 -0.96
N LYS A 20 -9.75 -4.78 -1.22
CA LYS A 20 -10.80 -4.43 -2.18
C LYS A 20 -10.39 -4.76 -3.62
N ALA A 21 -9.12 -4.57 -3.97
CA ALA A 21 -8.59 -4.92 -5.29
C ALA A 21 -8.70 -6.43 -5.55
N VAL A 22 -8.36 -7.26 -4.55
CA VAL A 22 -8.53 -8.73 -4.64
C VAL A 22 -9.99 -9.10 -4.91
N ASP A 23 -10.93 -8.51 -4.17
CA ASP A 23 -12.36 -8.78 -4.36
C ASP A 23 -12.86 -8.38 -5.77
N GLU A 24 -12.21 -7.41 -6.42
CA GLU A 24 -12.55 -6.90 -7.76
C GLU A 24 -11.69 -7.51 -8.88
N GLY A 25 -10.73 -8.37 -8.56
CA GLY A 25 -9.78 -8.92 -9.53
C GLY A 25 -8.82 -7.87 -10.11
N LEU A 26 -8.57 -6.77 -9.38
CA LEU A 26 -7.64 -5.72 -9.75
C LEU A 26 -6.25 -5.97 -9.14
N PRO A 27 -5.17 -5.45 -9.76
CA PRO A 27 -3.83 -5.45 -9.15
C PRO A 27 -3.78 -4.66 -7.84
N GLY A 28 -2.86 -5.06 -6.94
CA GLY A 28 -2.61 -4.39 -5.67
C GLY A 28 -1.97 -3.00 -5.81
N THR A 29 -1.84 -2.30 -4.68
CA THR A 29 -1.28 -0.95 -4.61
C THR A 29 0.20 -0.86 -4.98
N ASP A 30 0.90 -1.98 -4.95
CA ASP A 30 2.31 -2.13 -5.33
C ASP A 30 2.54 -2.34 -6.83
N ALA A 31 1.49 -2.68 -7.60
CA ALA A 31 1.61 -3.12 -9.00
C ALA A 31 2.24 -2.10 -9.96
N ASN A 32 2.27 -0.82 -9.58
CA ASN A 32 2.86 0.27 -10.39
C ASN A 32 4.09 0.90 -9.73
N LEU A 33 4.64 0.28 -8.69
CA LEU A 33 5.88 0.74 -8.10
C LEU A 33 7.06 0.42 -9.04
N PRO A 34 8.05 1.32 -9.13
CA PRO A 34 9.30 1.01 -9.81
C PRO A 34 9.97 -0.23 -9.19
N ALA A 35 10.58 -1.07 -10.02
CA ALA A 35 11.22 -2.30 -9.56
C ALA A 35 12.43 -2.06 -8.63
N ASP A 36 13.00 -0.86 -8.66
CA ASP A 36 14.15 -0.41 -7.85
C ASP A 36 13.74 0.26 -6.52
N LEU A 37 12.45 0.29 -6.19
CA LEU A 37 11.98 0.93 -4.96
C LEU A 37 12.32 0.12 -3.69
N ASP A 38 12.53 -1.19 -3.82
CA ASP A 38 12.83 -2.09 -2.70
C ASP A 38 14.30 -2.02 -2.23
N ASP A 39 15.16 -1.29 -2.96
CA ASP A 39 16.62 -1.21 -2.72
C ASP A 39 17.05 -0.05 -1.80
N VAL A 40 16.12 0.59 -1.06
CA VAL A 40 16.39 1.79 -0.22
C VAL A 40 16.33 1.51 1.28
#